data_AF-A0A3N0XCH6-F1
#
_entry.id   AF-A0A3N0XCH6-F1
#
_cell.length_a   1.000
_cell.length_b   1.000
_cell.length_c   1.000
_cell.angle_alpha   90.00
_cell.angle_beta   90.00
_cell.angle_gamma   90.00
#
_symmetry.space_group_name_H-M   'P 1'
#
loop_
_entity.id
_entity.type
_entity.pdbx_description
1 polymer ?
#
loop_
_entity_poly.entity_id
_entity_poly.type
_entity_poly.pdbx_seq_one_letter_code
_entity_poly.pdbx_strand_id
1 'polypeptide(L)'
;MDSDLKYVTVIYKSVDFHWLRAMITKTSVSLWDWLFFWQNVPVSVPIKASQFHLLNPEIIRETALDLLHYPNARERLWGWDQNVPTIGVSALNLATYICDEVSLAGFGYNLSQKEAPLHYYDDRPMTSMLKEAMHDVQTETVFLKHLVTSGSITDLTDSLALLDKGISFLDSAPPPNPPPVSPSPL
;
A
#
# COMPACT_ATOMS: atom_id res chain seq x y z
N MET A 1 -7.75 -14.22 -16.74
CA MET A 1 -6.66 -13.50 -16.03
C MET A 1 -5.97 -12.64 -17.07
N ASP A 2 -5.92 -11.35 -16.82
CA ASP A 2 -5.27 -10.36 -17.70
C ASP A 2 -3.79 -10.74 -17.93
N SER A 3 -3.35 -10.77 -19.18
CA SER A 3 -1.96 -11.09 -19.55
C SER A 3 -0.99 -10.00 -19.15
N ASP A 4 -1.49 -8.78 -18.98
CA ASP A 4 -0.68 -7.59 -18.78
C ASP A 4 -0.51 -7.29 -17.29
N LEU A 5 -1.31 -7.94 -16.43
CA LEU A 5 -1.18 -7.89 -14.98
C LEU A 5 0.24 -8.27 -14.54
N LYS A 6 0.87 -7.39 -13.75
CA LYS A 6 2.15 -7.63 -13.08
C LYS A 6 1.92 -7.75 -11.57
N TYR A 7 2.36 -8.86 -11.00
CA TYR A 7 2.37 -9.05 -9.55
C TYR A 7 3.74 -8.65 -9.00
N VAL A 8 3.82 -7.48 -8.40
CA VAL A 8 5.06 -6.95 -7.82
C VAL A 8 5.14 -7.37 -6.36
N THR A 9 6.12 -8.21 -6.05
CA THR A 9 6.34 -8.75 -4.70
C THR A 9 7.31 -7.86 -3.95
N VAL A 10 6.97 -7.50 -2.71
CA VAL A 10 7.85 -6.79 -1.78
C VAL A 10 8.39 -7.80 -0.77
N ILE A 11 9.69 -7.75 -0.51
CA ILE A 11 10.37 -8.69 0.38
C ILE A 11 10.87 -7.92 1.61
N TYR A 12 10.36 -8.29 2.78
CA TYR A 12 10.79 -7.71 4.06
C TYR A 12 11.64 -8.69 4.87
N LYS A 13 11.48 -10.01 4.63
CA LYS A 13 12.19 -11.07 5.34
C LYS A 13 12.48 -12.26 4.42
N SER A 14 13.43 -13.10 4.82
CA SER A 14 13.87 -14.26 4.03
C SER A 14 12.73 -15.22 3.65
N VAL A 15 11.76 -15.43 4.55
CA VAL A 15 10.63 -16.33 4.27
C VAL A 15 9.69 -15.80 3.17
N ASP A 16 9.70 -14.49 2.88
CA ASP A 16 8.95 -13.95 1.74
C ASP A 16 9.56 -14.43 0.42
N PHE A 17 10.88 -14.61 0.35
CA PHE A 17 11.55 -15.21 -0.82
C PHE A 17 11.16 -16.68 -0.99
N HIS A 18 11.09 -17.44 0.11
CA HIS A 18 10.65 -18.83 0.07
C HIS A 18 9.21 -18.94 -0.43
N TRP A 19 8.33 -18.06 0.05
CA TRP A 19 6.95 -17.97 -0.40
C TRP A 19 6.86 -17.60 -1.88
N LEU A 20 7.58 -16.56 -2.33
CA LEU A 20 7.59 -16.14 -3.73
C LEU A 20 8.06 -17.27 -4.65
N ARG A 21 9.16 -17.95 -4.27
CA ARG A 21 9.66 -19.11 -5.00
C ARG A 21 8.57 -20.17 -5.11
N ALA A 22 7.89 -20.50 -4.02
CA ALA A 22 6.83 -21.50 -4.00
C ALA A 22 5.65 -21.12 -4.91
N MET A 23 5.24 -19.84 -4.94
CA MET A 23 4.19 -19.35 -5.83
C MET A 23 4.60 -19.47 -7.31
N ILE A 24 5.83 -19.10 -7.65
CA ILE A 24 6.37 -19.15 -9.02
C ILE A 24 6.50 -20.60 -9.50
N THR A 25 7.04 -21.50 -8.66
CA THR A 25 7.24 -22.92 -9.00
C THR A 25 6.01 -23.79 -8.78
N LYS A 26 4.90 -23.20 -8.29
CA LYS A 26 3.65 -23.90 -7.95
C LYS A 26 3.87 -25.06 -6.97
N THR A 27 4.73 -24.84 -5.97
CA THR A 27 5.02 -25.80 -4.90
C THR A 27 4.45 -25.30 -3.57
N SER A 28 4.42 -26.16 -2.55
CA SER A 28 4.02 -25.75 -1.21
C SER A 28 5.13 -25.00 -0.48
N VAL A 29 4.74 -24.04 0.36
CA VAL A 29 5.60 -23.41 1.36
C VAL A 29 5.90 -24.41 2.47
N SER A 30 7.12 -24.42 3.00
CA SER A 30 7.50 -25.36 4.06
C SER A 30 6.72 -25.08 5.35
N LEU A 31 6.42 -26.12 6.14
CA LEU A 31 5.74 -25.98 7.43
C LEU A 31 6.53 -25.08 8.40
N TRP A 32 7.86 -25.05 8.27
CA TRP A 32 8.72 -24.17 9.07
C TRP A 32 8.54 -22.70 8.69
N ASP A 33 8.51 -22.38 7.39
CA ASP A 33 8.27 -21.00 6.93
C ASP A 33 6.89 -20.49 7.37
N TRP A 34 5.89 -21.37 7.41
CA TRP A 34 4.54 -21.02 7.91
C TRP A 34 4.54 -20.47 9.33
N LEU A 35 5.45 -20.93 10.20
CA LEU A 35 5.56 -20.45 11.59
C LEU A 35 6.11 -19.02 11.67
N PHE A 36 6.78 -18.53 10.62
CA PHE A 36 7.35 -17.19 10.57
C PHE A 36 6.43 -16.15 9.91
N PHE A 37 5.27 -16.56 9.40
CA PHE A 37 4.25 -15.62 8.96
C PHE A 37 3.36 -15.21 10.13
N TRP A 38 3.21 -13.89 10.32
CA TRP A 38 2.35 -13.34 11.35
C TRP A 38 0.85 -13.43 10.99
N GLN A 39 0.53 -13.64 9.71
CA GLN A 39 -0.82 -13.88 9.20
C GLN A 39 -0.83 -14.96 8.12
N ASN A 40 -2.02 -15.45 7.77
CA ASN A 40 -2.20 -16.36 6.64
C ASN A 40 -1.78 -15.70 5.34
N VAL A 41 -0.88 -16.35 4.60
CA VAL A 41 -0.48 -15.95 3.25
C VAL A 41 -1.19 -16.82 2.22
N PRO A 42 -1.40 -16.33 0.98
CA PRO A 42 -2.00 -17.14 -0.07
C PRO A 42 -1.22 -18.43 -0.32
N VAL A 43 -1.92 -19.54 -0.50
CA VAL A 43 -1.31 -20.86 -0.78
C VAL A 43 -1.02 -21.06 -2.26
N SER A 44 -1.66 -20.25 -3.12
CA SER A 44 -1.43 -20.20 -4.56
C SER A 44 -1.88 -18.85 -5.12
N VAL A 45 -1.19 -18.35 -6.15
CA VAL A 45 -1.59 -17.15 -6.90
C VAL A 45 -1.80 -17.55 -8.36
N PRO A 46 -3.01 -17.38 -8.94
CA PRO A 46 -3.38 -17.94 -10.24
C PRO A 46 -2.86 -17.10 -11.43
N ILE A 47 -1.56 -16.83 -11.50
CA ILE A 47 -0.90 -16.07 -12.57
C ILE A 47 0.30 -16.83 -13.15
N LYS A 48 0.84 -16.37 -14.29
CA LYS A 48 2.02 -16.98 -14.92
C LYS A 48 3.31 -16.56 -14.19
N ALA A 49 4.32 -17.43 -14.22
CA ALA A 49 5.65 -17.13 -13.68
C ALA A 49 6.24 -15.81 -14.22
N SER A 50 6.01 -15.51 -15.50
CA SER A 50 6.47 -14.27 -16.17
C SER A 50 5.74 -12.99 -15.73
N GLN A 51 4.68 -13.11 -14.94
CA GLN A 51 3.94 -11.98 -14.38
C GLN A 51 4.39 -11.62 -12.97
N PHE A 52 5.21 -12.47 -12.33
CA PHE A 52 5.81 -12.13 -11.05
C PHE A 52 7.02 -11.22 -11.27
N HIS A 53 7.06 -10.14 -10.49
CA HIS A 53 8.17 -9.23 -10.41
C HIS A 53 8.58 -9.09 -8.95
N LEU A 54 9.86 -8.83 -8.74
CA LEU A 54 10.42 -8.52 -7.43
C LEU A 54 10.70 -7.02 -7.39
N LEU A 55 10.12 -6.33 -6.42
CA LEU A 55 10.44 -4.92 -6.19
C LEU A 55 11.90 -4.81 -5.77
N ASN A 56 12.63 -3.87 -6.37
CA ASN A 56 13.96 -3.53 -5.89
C ASN A 56 13.84 -2.94 -4.47
N PRO A 57 14.47 -3.53 -3.43
CA PRO A 57 14.39 -3.02 -2.06
C PRO A 57 14.84 -1.57 -1.90
N GLU A 58 15.62 -1.05 -2.86
CA GLU A 58 16.01 0.35 -2.90
C GLU A 58 14.82 1.31 -2.92
N ILE A 59 13.72 0.95 -3.59
CA ILE A 59 12.50 1.77 -3.59
C ILE A 59 11.94 1.93 -2.16
N ILE A 60 11.97 0.86 -1.37
CA ILE A 60 11.53 0.90 0.04
C ILE A 60 12.51 1.75 0.86
N ARG A 61 13.82 1.57 0.64
CA ARG A 61 14.88 2.32 1.33
C ARG A 61 14.78 3.83 1.07
N GLU A 62 14.68 4.23 -0.19
CA GLU A 62 14.52 5.62 -0.62
C GLU A 62 13.23 6.22 -0.06
N THR A 63 12.12 5.48 -0.12
CA THR A 63 10.84 5.93 0.45
C THR A 63 10.98 6.21 1.95
N ALA A 64 11.62 5.31 2.68
CA ALA A 64 11.79 5.44 4.12
C ALA A 64 12.75 6.59 4.50
N LEU A 65 13.95 6.60 3.93
CA LEU A 65 15.06 7.43 4.39
C LEU A 65 15.12 8.79 3.68
N ASP A 66 14.88 8.80 2.38
CA ASP A 66 15.13 9.97 1.53
C ASP A 66 13.84 10.80 1.34
N LEU A 67 12.67 10.16 1.28
CA LEU A 67 11.37 10.85 1.15
C LEU A 67 10.73 11.15 2.51
N LEU A 68 10.56 10.13 3.35
CA LEU A 68 9.88 10.25 4.65
C LEU A 68 10.80 10.65 5.80
N HIS A 69 12.13 10.65 5.57
CA HIS A 69 13.14 10.99 6.57
C HIS A 69 13.00 10.20 7.87
N TYR A 70 12.58 8.94 7.78
CA TYR A 70 12.51 8.06 8.93
C TYR A 70 13.91 7.83 9.54
N PRO A 71 13.99 7.59 10.85
CA PRO A 71 15.25 7.24 11.46
C PRO A 71 15.76 5.92 10.86
N ASN A 72 17.08 5.86 10.64
CA ASN A 72 17.76 4.61 10.27
C ASN A 72 17.34 3.49 11.23
N ALA A 73 17.13 2.30 10.68
CA ALA A 73 16.79 1.11 11.45
C ALA A 73 17.79 0.91 12.59
N ARG A 74 17.28 0.82 13.82
CA ARG A 74 18.09 0.50 14.99
C ARG A 74 17.73 -0.90 15.46
N GLU A 75 18.73 -1.69 15.80
CA GLU A 75 18.47 -2.93 16.53
C GLU A 75 17.87 -2.57 17.89
N ARG A 76 16.58 -2.88 18.08
CA ARG A 76 15.90 -2.74 19.37
C ARG A 76 15.72 -4.12 19.99
N LEU A 77 15.97 -4.21 21.30
CA LEU A 77 15.60 -5.39 22.09
C LEU A 77 14.07 -5.58 22.20
N TRP A 78 13.30 -4.49 22.13
CA TRP A 78 11.84 -4.51 22.27
C TRP A 78 11.17 -3.38 21.47
N GLY A 79 9.97 -3.65 20.95
CA GLY A 79 9.16 -2.71 20.17
C GLY A 79 9.58 -2.60 18.70
N TRP A 80 8.77 -1.91 17.91
CA TRP A 80 9.03 -1.63 16.49
C TRP A 80 9.47 -0.17 16.32
N ASP A 81 10.40 0.08 15.41
CA ASP A 81 10.59 1.42 14.86
C ASP A 81 9.44 1.69 13.89
N GLN A 82 8.80 2.87 13.96
CA GLN A 82 7.85 3.32 12.94
C GLN A 82 8.61 3.82 11.70
N ASN A 83 9.43 2.95 11.10
CA ASN A 83 10.34 3.30 10.02
C ASN A 83 10.13 2.46 8.75
N VAL A 84 9.06 1.68 8.70
CA VAL A 84 8.67 0.95 7.50
C VAL A 84 7.60 1.78 6.79
N PRO A 85 7.83 2.24 5.55
CA PRO A 85 6.80 2.94 4.79
C PRO A 85 5.65 1.98 4.47
N THR A 86 4.43 2.49 4.39
CA THR A 86 3.33 1.68 3.86
C THR A 86 3.60 1.26 2.42
N ILE A 87 3.03 0.13 2.01
CA ILE A 87 3.08 -0.32 0.61
C ILE A 87 2.47 0.73 -0.32
N GLY A 88 1.45 1.48 0.13
CA GLY A 88 0.84 2.56 -0.65
C GLY A 88 1.83 3.67 -1.01
N VAL A 89 2.57 4.22 -0.04
CA VAL A 89 3.56 5.27 -0.29
C VAL A 89 4.80 4.72 -1.03
N SER A 90 5.17 3.47 -0.77
CA SER A 90 6.23 2.80 -1.53
C SER A 90 5.86 2.61 -3.00
N ALA A 91 4.60 2.26 -3.28
CA ALA A 91 4.08 2.14 -4.64
C ALA A 91 4.00 3.50 -5.34
N LEU A 92 3.69 4.56 -4.59
CA LEU A 92 3.78 5.93 -5.09
C LEU A 92 5.21 6.27 -5.52
N ASN A 93 6.23 5.97 -4.71
CA ASN A 93 7.63 6.18 -5.11
C ASN A 93 7.99 5.34 -6.35
N LEU A 94 7.58 4.07 -6.41
CA LEU A 94 7.78 3.28 -7.63
C LEU A 94 7.15 3.94 -8.87
N ALA A 95 5.94 4.47 -8.73
CA ALA A 95 5.20 5.10 -9.81
C ALA A 95 5.94 6.31 -10.40
N THR A 96 6.66 7.10 -9.59
CA THR A 96 7.44 8.25 -10.10
C THR A 96 8.60 7.83 -11.02
N TYR A 97 9.09 6.60 -10.90
CA TYR A 97 10.11 6.05 -11.79
C TYR A 97 9.56 5.51 -13.11
N ILE A 98 8.27 5.18 -13.18
CA ILE A 98 7.68 4.43 -14.30
C ILE A 98 6.50 5.13 -14.98
N CYS A 99 6.04 6.26 -14.45
CA CYS A 99 4.93 7.04 -14.96
C CYS A 99 5.32 8.51 -15.14
N ASP A 100 4.80 9.15 -16.18
CA ASP A 100 4.97 10.59 -16.41
C ASP A 100 4.11 11.43 -15.44
N GLU A 101 2.93 10.90 -15.09
CA GLU A 101 1.98 11.53 -14.18
C GLU A 101 1.45 10.50 -13.18
N VAL A 102 1.24 10.92 -11.94
CA VAL A 102 0.73 10.05 -10.87
C VAL A 102 -0.49 10.67 -10.22
N SER A 103 -1.55 9.88 -10.11
CA SER A 103 -2.79 10.23 -9.44
C SER A 103 -3.10 9.22 -8.32
N LEU A 104 -3.57 9.71 -7.19
CA LEU A 104 -3.94 8.94 -6.01
C LEU A 104 -5.46 8.81 -5.90
N ALA A 105 -5.91 7.67 -5.42
CA ALA A 105 -7.28 7.45 -5.00
C ALA A 105 -7.30 6.57 -3.75
N GLY A 106 -8.12 6.91 -2.76
CA GLY A 106 -8.26 6.12 -1.53
C GLY A 106 -7.08 6.25 -0.56
N PHE A 107 -6.32 7.36 -0.64
CA PHE A 107 -5.26 7.67 0.31
C PHE A 107 -5.76 8.61 1.42
N GLY A 108 -5.22 8.45 2.62
CA GLY A 108 -5.53 9.30 3.77
C GLY A 108 -6.34 8.57 4.84
N TYR A 109 -5.90 8.69 6.09
CA TYR A 109 -6.52 8.05 7.24
C TYR A 109 -6.96 9.09 8.25
N ASN A 110 -8.27 9.18 8.52
CA ASN A 110 -8.78 10.02 9.60
C ASN A 110 -8.72 9.25 10.93
N LEU A 111 -7.55 9.24 11.57
CA LEU A 111 -7.33 8.50 12.82
C LEU A 111 -8.20 8.99 13.99
N SER A 112 -8.83 10.17 13.89
CA SER A 112 -9.78 10.67 14.88
C SER A 112 -11.13 9.94 14.81
N GLN A 113 -11.53 9.44 13.64
CA GLN A 113 -12.76 8.68 13.44
C GLN A 113 -12.53 7.18 13.64
N LYS A 114 -12.40 6.78 14.91
CA LYS A 114 -12.03 5.42 15.32
C LYS A 114 -12.90 4.29 14.75
N GLU A 115 -14.21 4.53 14.63
CA GLU A 115 -15.18 3.54 14.16
C GLU A 115 -15.44 3.60 12.65
N ALA A 116 -14.86 4.58 11.94
CA ALA A 116 -14.99 4.62 10.48
C ALA A 116 -14.31 3.40 9.85
N PRO A 117 -14.81 2.91 8.70
CA PRO A 117 -14.17 1.82 7.99
C PRO A 117 -12.73 2.19 7.59
N LEU A 118 -11.82 1.25 7.76
CA LEU A 118 -10.42 1.36 7.35
C LEU A 118 -10.27 1.12 5.84
N HIS A 119 -11.09 0.23 5.29
CA HIS A 119 -11.11 -0.09 3.88
C HIS A 119 -12.49 0.19 3.28
N TYR A 120 -12.54 0.37 1.96
CA TYR A 120 -13.78 0.62 1.23
C TYR A 120 -14.62 -0.65 0.97
N TYR A 121 -14.06 -1.83 1.24
CA TYR A 121 -14.67 -3.12 0.89
C TYR A 121 -15.00 -4.01 2.10
N ASP A 122 -14.65 -3.58 3.32
CA ASP A 122 -14.92 -4.32 4.56
C ASP A 122 -15.26 -3.36 5.71
N ASP A 123 -15.72 -3.93 6.82
CA ASP A 123 -16.11 -3.18 8.03
C ASP A 123 -14.97 -3.13 9.07
N ARG A 124 -13.71 -3.31 8.66
CA ARG A 124 -12.59 -3.27 9.61
C ARG A 124 -12.46 -1.84 10.14
N PRO A 125 -12.46 -1.59 11.46
CA PRO A 125 -12.47 -0.21 11.97
C PRO A 125 -11.10 0.45 11.88
N MET A 126 -11.07 1.78 11.78
CA MET A 126 -9.86 2.62 11.76
C MET A 126 -8.95 2.39 12.97
N THR A 127 -9.51 2.01 14.13
CA THR A 127 -8.70 1.58 15.30
C THR A 127 -7.73 0.45 15.02
N SER A 128 -7.96 -0.35 13.98
CA SER A 128 -7.03 -1.39 13.54
C SER A 128 -5.71 -0.81 13.05
N MET A 129 -5.73 0.34 12.37
CA MET A 129 -4.53 1.03 11.89
C MET A 129 -3.65 1.47 13.07
N LEU A 130 -4.25 1.87 14.20
CA LEU A 130 -3.51 2.25 15.41
C LEU A 130 -2.75 1.09 16.07
N LYS A 131 -3.04 -0.17 15.69
CA LYS A 131 -2.32 -1.36 16.15
C LYS A 131 -1.10 -1.68 15.28
N GLU A 132 -1.01 -1.10 14.08
CA GLU A 132 0.11 -1.30 13.16
C GLU A 132 1.32 -0.46 13.60
N ALA A 133 2.14 -1.04 14.47
CA ALA A 133 3.23 -0.32 15.15
C ALA A 133 4.45 -0.02 14.28
N MET A 134 4.48 -0.49 13.03
CA MET A 134 5.64 -0.38 12.13
C MET A 134 5.58 0.81 11.17
N HIS A 135 4.39 1.40 11.02
CA HIS A 135 4.14 2.48 10.06
C HIS A 135 3.88 3.81 10.79
N ASP A 136 4.38 4.91 10.24
CA ASP A 136 4.00 6.27 10.64
C ASP A 136 3.11 6.91 9.57
N VAL A 137 1.83 6.53 9.61
CA VAL A 137 0.83 7.04 8.65
C VAL A 137 0.56 8.54 8.81
N GLN A 138 0.96 9.17 9.92
CA GLN A 138 0.83 10.62 10.11
C GLN A 138 1.90 11.34 9.29
N THR A 139 3.17 10.92 9.42
CA THR A 139 4.27 11.45 8.61
C THR A 139 4.03 11.22 7.12
N GLU A 140 3.54 10.04 6.73
CA GLU A 140 3.14 9.76 5.35
C GLU A 140 2.02 10.69 4.87
N THR A 141 1.00 10.95 5.69
CA THR A 141 -0.09 11.87 5.32
C THR A 141 0.42 13.29 5.09
N VAL A 142 1.35 13.77 5.92
CA VAL A 142 1.97 15.10 5.73
C VAL A 142 2.77 15.15 4.43
N PHE A 143 3.55 14.10 4.14
CA PHE A 143 4.29 13.97 2.89
C PHE A 143 3.38 13.99 1.65
N LEU A 144 2.29 13.20 1.67
CA LEU A 144 1.32 13.15 0.57
C LEU A 144 0.64 14.51 0.33
N LYS A 145 0.24 15.21 1.41
CA LYS A 145 -0.33 16.56 1.31
C LYS A 145 0.65 17.55 0.67
N HIS A 146 1.94 17.45 0.99
CA HIS A 146 2.96 18.29 0.37
C HIS A 146 3.03 18.04 -1.14
N LEU A 147 3.06 16.77 -1.58
CA LEU A 147 3.10 16.42 -3.01
C LEU A 147 1.86 16.88 -3.78
N VAL A 148 0.67 16.79 -3.18
CA VAL A 148 -0.57 17.31 -3.79
C VAL A 148 -0.52 18.84 -3.90
N THR A 149 -0.12 19.51 -2.82
CA THR A 149 -0.07 20.99 -2.77
C THR A 149 0.97 21.56 -3.73
N SER A 150 2.08 20.86 -3.95
CA SER A 150 3.11 21.25 -4.94
C SER A 150 2.71 20.94 -6.39
N GLY A 151 1.59 20.25 -6.61
CA GLY A 151 1.15 19.80 -7.94
C GLY A 151 2.00 18.66 -8.50
N SER A 152 2.79 17.97 -7.68
CA SER A 152 3.62 16.84 -8.10
C SER A 152 2.78 15.58 -8.35
N ILE A 153 1.64 15.46 -7.67
CA ILE A 153 0.66 14.38 -7.85
C ILE A 153 -0.76 14.93 -7.74
N THR A 154 -1.74 14.22 -8.27
CA THR A 154 -3.17 14.59 -8.17
C THR A 154 -3.91 13.68 -7.19
N ASP A 155 -4.72 14.20 -6.28
CA ASP A 155 -5.65 13.41 -5.47
C ASP A 155 -7.03 13.40 -6.15
N LEU A 156 -7.45 12.25 -6.66
CA LEU A 156 -8.72 12.09 -7.39
C LEU A 156 -9.93 12.00 -6.46
N THR A 157 -9.70 11.73 -5.18
CA THR A 157 -10.77 11.51 -4.19
C THR A 157 -10.96 12.71 -3.27
N ASP A 158 -10.11 13.73 -3.38
CA ASP A 158 -9.99 14.84 -2.44
C ASP A 158 -9.84 14.39 -0.97
N SER A 159 -9.51 13.12 -0.74
CA SER A 159 -9.47 12.50 0.59
C SER A 159 -8.49 13.23 1.49
N LEU A 160 -7.33 13.64 0.97
CA LEU A 160 -6.31 14.34 1.73
C LEU A 160 -6.76 15.76 2.14
N ALA A 161 -7.56 16.43 1.30
CA ALA A 161 -8.16 17.73 1.60
C ALA A 161 -9.34 17.61 2.58
N LEU A 162 -10.11 16.51 2.49
CA LEU A 162 -11.20 16.21 3.44
C LEU A 162 -10.68 15.94 4.85
N LEU A 163 -9.47 15.38 4.99
CA LEU A 163 -8.82 15.20 6.30
C LEU A 163 -8.65 16.53 7.06
N ASP A 164 -8.36 17.65 6.37
CA ASP A 164 -8.25 18.96 7.01
C ASP A 164 -9.59 19.47 7.56
N LYS A 165 -10.70 18.96 7.02
CA LYS A 165 -12.06 19.23 7.49
C LYS A 165 -12.54 18.21 8.53
N GLY A 166 -11.70 17.23 8.89
CA GLY A 166 -12.06 16.15 9.81
C GLY A 166 -13.08 15.15 9.24
N ILE A 167 -13.23 15.09 7.92
CA ILE A 167 -14.19 14.22 7.22
C ILE A 167 -13.42 13.04 6.61
N SER A 168 -13.88 11.80 6.80
CA SER A 168 -13.36 10.68 6.02
C SER A 168 -14.02 10.65 4.64
N PHE A 169 -13.26 10.22 3.62
CA PHE A 169 -13.79 10.01 2.28
C PHE A 169 -14.96 9.01 2.27
N LEU A 170 -14.91 7.98 3.10
CA LEU A 170 -15.97 6.98 3.18
C LEU A 170 -17.27 7.51 3.81
N ASP A 171 -17.20 8.61 4.57
CA ASP A 171 -18.38 9.34 5.06
C ASP A 171 -18.91 10.37 4.05
N SER A 172 -18.07 10.77 3.07
CA SER A 172 -18.51 11.63 1.97
C SER A 172 -19.34 10.81 0.98
N ALA A 173 -20.48 11.35 0.55
CA ALA A 173 -21.47 10.64 -0.27
C ALA A 173 -20.83 9.84 -1.43
N PRO A 174 -21.37 8.66 -1.81
CA PRO A 174 -20.78 7.83 -2.84
C PRO A 174 -20.58 8.62 -4.14
N PRO A 175 -19.48 8.38 -4.89
CA PRO A 175 -19.26 9.04 -6.16
C PRO A 175 -20.45 8.78 -7.09
N PRO A 176 -20.84 9.76 -7.94
CA PRO A 176 -21.91 9.54 -8.91
C PRO A 176 -21.57 8.33 -9.78
N ASN A 177 -22.58 7.54 -10.13
CA ASN A 177 -22.42 6.39 -11.01
C ASN A 177 -21.63 6.81 -12.27
N PRO A 178 -20.67 6.01 -12.74
CA PRO A 178 -20.00 6.29 -14.00
C PRO A 178 -21.05 6.39 -15.12
N PRO A 179 -20.87 7.29 -16.10
CA PRO A 179 -21.78 7.37 -17.23
C PRO A 179 -21.87 6.00 -17.91
N PRO A 180 -23.07 5.61 -18.40
CA PRO A 180 -23.23 4.34 -19.10
C PRO A 180 -22.24 4.28 -20.26
N VAL A 181 -21.45 3.20 -20.31
CA VAL A 181 -20.51 2.94 -21.40
C VAL A 181 -21.34 2.81 -22.68
N SER A 182 -21.26 3.82 -23.56
CA SER A 182 -21.87 3.75 -24.88
C SER A 182 -21.24 2.60 -25.65
N PRO A 183 -22.04 1.71 -26.28
CA PRO A 183 -21.48 0.66 -27.11
C PRO A 183 -20.66 1.28 -28.23
N SER A 184 -19.43 0.81 -28.41
CA SER A 184 -18.59 1.18 -29.55
C SER A 184 -19.32 0.81 -30.85
N PRO A 185 -19.35 1.69 -31.86
CA PRO A 185 -19.85 1.32 -33.18
C PRO A 185 -18.94 0.22 -33.76
N LEU A 186 -19.57 -0.84 -34.28
CA LEU A 186 -18.94 -1.84 -35.14
C LEU A 186 -18.52 -1.22 -36.47
#